data_AF-A0A1Q7MS08-F1
#
_entry.id   AF-A0A1Q7MS08-F1
#
_cell.length_a   1.000
_cell.length_b   1.000
_cell.length_c   1.000
_cell.angle_alpha   90.00
_cell.angle_beta   90.00
_cell.angle_gamma   90.00
#
_symmetry.space_group_name_H-M   'P 1'
#
loop_
_entity.id
_entity.type
_entity.pdbx_description
1 polymer ?
#
loop_
_entity_poly.entity_id
_entity_poly.type
_entity_poly.pdbx_seq_one_letter_code
_entity_poly.pdbx_strand_id
1 'polypeptide(L)' 'MIRDRFNTNLPNLCPALRWKGQFVLSEPDPTVPRSNDGLFWCLHTQTCIGPDGELAEPGNCASNNRACHGTGKCE' A
#
# COMPACT_ATOMS: atom_id res chain seq x y z
N MET A 1 -3.49 -9.92 17.34
CA MET A 1 -2.98 -8.56 17.05
C MET A 1 -3.63 -8.09 15.77
N ILE A 2 -4.46 -7.05 15.82
CA ILE A 2 -4.96 -6.38 14.61
C ILE A 2 -3.74 -5.71 13.99
N ARG A 3 -3.26 -6.21 12.85
CA ARG A 3 -2.23 -5.52 12.08
C ARG A 3 -2.81 -4.15 11.73
N ASP A 4 -2.07 -3.09 12.01
CA ASP A 4 -2.45 -1.75 11.61
C ASP A 4 -2.53 -1.72 10.08
N ARG A 5 -3.77 -1.81 9.60
CA ARG A 5 -4.15 -2.09 8.23
C ARG A 5 -3.54 -1.09 7.24
N PHE A 6 -3.32 0.14 7.70
CA PHE A 6 -2.86 1.28 6.92
C PHE A 6 -1.45 1.74 7.27
N ASN A 7 -0.69 1.00 8.08
CA ASN A 7 0.67 1.38 8.43
C ASN A 7 1.62 1.26 7.23
N THR A 8 2.01 2.39 6.64
CA THR A 8 2.92 2.46 5.49
C THR A 8 4.40 2.35 5.85
N ASN A 9 4.74 2.14 7.12
CA ASN A 9 6.12 1.98 7.60
C ASN A 9 6.51 0.50 7.80
N LEU A 10 5.70 -0.44 7.30
CA LEU A 10 6.01 -1.86 7.38
C LEU A 10 7.26 -2.19 6.52
N PRO A 11 8.24 -2.95 7.03
CA PRO A 11 9.53 -3.14 6.37
C PRO A 11 9.47 -3.92 5.05
N ASN A 12 8.43 -4.74 4.85
CA ASN A 12 8.29 -5.63 3.68
C ASN A 12 7.12 -5.23 2.77
N LEU A 13 6.79 -3.95 2.68
CA LEU A 13 5.75 -3.51 1.76
C LEU A 13 6.08 -3.90 0.32
N CYS A 14 5.10 -4.48 -0.36
CA CYS A 14 5.20 -4.78 -1.78
C CYS A 14 5.62 -3.52 -2.54
N PRO A 15 6.68 -3.57 -3.38
CA PRO A 15 7.17 -2.40 -4.10
C PRO A 15 6.19 -1.90 -5.18
N ALA A 16 5.16 -2.69 -5.50
CA ALA A 16 4.06 -2.32 -6.38
C ALA A 16 2.88 -1.65 -5.63
N LEU A 17 2.89 -1.60 -4.29
CA LEU A 17 1.87 -0.86 -3.52
C LEU A 17 2.10 0.64 -3.68
N ARG A 18 1.01 1.37 -3.91
CA ARG A 18 1.02 2.82 -4.08
C ARG A 18 -0.01 3.49 -3.18
N TRP A 19 0.31 4.70 -2.73
CA TRP A 19 -0.60 5.59 -2.00
C TRP A 19 -0.25 7.06 -2.25
N LYS A 20 -1.20 7.97 -2.02
CA LYS A 20 -1.04 9.41 -2.28
C LYS A 20 0.21 10.00 -1.59
N GLY A 21 0.43 9.64 -0.33
CA GLY A 21 1.55 10.14 0.47
C GLY A 21 2.94 9.93 -0.15
N GLN A 22 3.13 8.92 -1.02
CA GLN A 22 4.41 8.71 -1.73
C GLN A 22 4.76 9.82 -2.72
N PHE A 23 3.76 10.60 -3.15
CA PHE A 23 3.90 11.63 -4.17
C PHE A 23 3.75 13.04 -3.58
N VAL A 24 3.57 13.16 -2.27
CA VAL A 24 3.53 14.44 -1.57
C VAL A 24 4.96 14.82 -1.20
N LEU A 25 5.52 15.82 -1.88
CA LEU A 25 6.89 16.29 -1.66
C LEU A 25 6.97 17.46 -0.67
N SER A 26 5.83 17.99 -0.23
CA SER A 26 5.76 19.06 0.76
C SER A 26 5.96 18.50 2.16
N GLU A 27 6.70 19.23 3.00
CA GLU A 27 6.79 18.94 4.42
C GLU A 27 5.42 19.03 5.11
N PRO A 28 5.19 18.24 6.17
CA PRO A 28 3.95 18.33 6.94
C PRO A 28 3.76 19.71 7.58
N ASP A 29 2.66 20.38 7.26
CA ASP A 29 2.24 21.62 7.93
C ASP A 29 1.37 21.28 9.15
N PRO A 30 1.79 21.64 10.39
CA PRO A 30 1.02 21.34 11.60
C PRO A 30 -0.33 22.08 11.68
N THR A 31 -0.55 23.12 10.87
CA THR A 31 -1.82 23.85 10.76
C THR A 31 -2.81 23.19 9.82
N VAL A 32 -2.35 22.23 9.01
CA VAL A 32 -3.18 21.49 8.06
C VAL A 32 -3.44 20.07 8.60
N PRO A 33 -4.71 19.66 8.76
CA PRO A 33 -5.03 18.28 9.13
C PRO A 33 -4.43 17.29 8.14
N ARG A 34 -3.88 16.18 8.65
CA ARG A 34 -3.37 15.12 7.78
C ARG A 34 -4.50 14.60 6.88
N SER A 35 -4.21 14.51 5.59
CA SER A 35 -5.09 13.83 4.64
C SER A 35 -5.22 12.37 5.07
N ASN A 36 -6.40 11.79 4.93
CA ASN A 36 -6.59 10.36 5.14
C ASN A 36 -5.82 9.56 4.07
N ASP A 37 -4.70 8.96 4.45
CA ASP A 37 -3.82 8.19 3.54
C ASP A 37 -4.39 6.82 3.14
N GLY A 38 -5.68 6.57 3.42
CA GLY A 38 -6.39 5.31 3.13
C GLY A 38 -6.64 4.99 1.65
N LEU A 39 -6.02 5.74 0.73
CA LEU A 39 -6.13 5.53 -0.71
C LEU A 39 -4.93 4.72 -1.21
N PHE A 40 -5.10 3.41 -1.28
CA PHE A 40 -4.08 2.46 -1.73
C PHE A 40 -4.46 1.81 -3.06
N TRP A 41 -3.45 1.54 -3.90
CA TRP A 41 -3.64 0.80 -5.15
C TRP A 41 -2.42 -0.03 -5.51
N CYS A 42 -2.62 -1.05 -6.34
CA CYS A 42 -1.53 -1.81 -6.94
C CYS A 42 -1.11 -1.17 -8.27
N LEU A 43 0.20 -1.01 -8.48
CA LEU A 43 0.77 -0.48 -9.73
C LEU A 43 0.39 -1.30 -10.96
N HIS A 44 0.27 -2.62 -10.82
CA HIS A 44 0.04 -3.54 -11.95
C HIS A 44 -1.42 -3.60 -12.38
N THR A 45 -2.35 -3.60 -11.42
CA THR A 45 -3.79 -3.65 -11.74
C THR A 45 -4.41 -2.26 -11.85
N GLN A 46 -3.73 -1.22 -11.34
CA GLN A 46 -4.23 0.16 -11.25
C GLN A 46 -5.57 0.28 -10.48
N THR A 47 -5.83 -0.64 -9.56
CA THR A 47 -7.02 -0.63 -8.70
C THR A 47 -6.65 -0.91 -7.25
N CYS A 48 -7.63 -0.85 -6.34
CA CYS A 48 -7.48 -1.25 -4.94
C CYS A 48 -7.39 -2.78 -4.73
N ILE A 49 -7.42 -3.57 -5.81
CA ILE A 49 -7.36 -5.03 -5.80
C ILE A 49 -6.06 -5.48 -6.49
N GLY A 50 -5.30 -6.35 -5.83
CA GLY A 50 -4.08 -6.93 -6.38
C GLY A 50 -4.35 -8.00 -7.45
N PRO A 51 -3.31 -8.49 -8.15
CA PRO A 51 -3.44 -9.55 -9.15
C PRO A 51 -4.01 -10.87 -8.61
N ASP A 52 -3.91 -11.12 -7.31
CA ASP A 52 -4.47 -12.27 -6.58
C ASP A 52 -5.94 -12.08 -6.16
N GLY A 53 -6.56 -10.94 -6.47
CA GLY A 53 -7.92 -10.63 -6.04
C GLY A 53 -8.02 -10.08 -4.61
N GLU A 54 -6.91 -9.92 -3.89
CA GLU A 54 -6.90 -9.42 -2.51
C GLU A 54 -6.64 -7.91 -2.45
N LEU A 55 -7.11 -7.25 -1.38
CA LEU A 55 -6.92 -5.81 -1.18
C LEU A 55 -5.44 -5.41 -1.30
N ALA A 56 -5.19 -4.35 -2.06
CA ALA A 56 -3.89 -3.71 -2.21
C ALA A 56 -3.71 -2.67 -1.11
N GLU A 57 -3.31 -3.11 0.09
CA GLU A 57 -3.10 -2.25 1.26
C GLU A 57 -1.95 -2.74 2.13
N PRO A 58 -1.37 -1.91 3.01
CA PRO A 58 -0.19 -2.27 3.78
C PRO A 58 -0.29 -3.59 4.55
N GLY A 59 -1.42 -3.85 5.22
CA GLY A 59 -1.62 -5.09 5.99
C GLY A 59 -1.48 -6.37 5.15
N ASN A 60 -2.00 -6.36 3.92
CA ASN A 60 -1.93 -7.49 3.00
C ASN A 60 -0.65 -7.47 2.17
N CYS A 61 -0.25 -6.31 1.66
CA CYS A 61 0.91 -6.15 0.79
C CYS A 61 2.25 -6.22 1.53
N ALA A 62 2.28 -6.20 2.86
CA ALA A 62 3.47 -6.51 3.65
C ALA A 62 3.73 -8.03 3.78
N SER A 63 2.83 -8.88 3.29
CA SER A 63 2.96 -10.33 3.36
C SER A 63 3.79 -10.88 2.20
N ASN A 64 4.95 -11.47 2.50
CA ASN A 64 5.78 -12.17 1.51
C ASN A 64 5.13 -13.47 0.98
N ASN A 65 4.01 -13.91 1.57
CA ASN A 65 3.30 -15.12 1.15
C ASN A 65 2.36 -14.88 -0.04
N ARG A 66 2.19 -13.63 -0.49
CA ARG A 66 1.43 -13.33 -1.71
C ARG A 66 2.31 -13.60 -2.92
N ALA A 67 1.88 -14.48 -3.82
CA ALA A 67 2.61 -14.80 -5.04
C ALA A 67 2.92 -13.56 -5.91
N CYS A 68 2.05 -12.55 -5.89
CA CYS A 68 2.25 -11.30 -6.62
C CYS A 68 3.19 -10.28 -5.95
N HIS A 69 3.73 -10.57 -4.77
CA HIS A 69 4.60 -9.64 -4.04
C HIS A 69 5.87 -9.38 -4.85
N GLY A 70 6.07 -8.12 -5.26
CA GLY A 70 7.20 -7.70 -6.09
C GLY A 70 7.15 -8.12 -7.56
N THR A 71 6.32 -9.10 -7.93
CA THR A 71 6.27 -9.68 -9.29
C THR A 71 5.10 -9.17 -10.13
N GLY A 72 3.99 -8.76 -9.48
CA GLY A 72 2.76 -8.38 -10.15
C GLY A 72 1.99 -9.52 -10.80
N LYS A 73 2.31 -10.79 -10.47
CA LYS A 73 1.68 -11.99 -11.05
C LYS A 73 1.44 -13.06 -9.99
N CYS A 74 0.36 -13.82 -10.13
CA CYS A 74 0.03 -14.96 -9.27
C CYS A 74 0.16 -16.22 -10.11
N GLU A 75 1.34 -16.81 -10.13
CA GLU A 75 1.56 -18.12 -10.76
C GLU A 75 1.00 -19.25 -9.89
#